data_AF-A0A0N0TPH7-F1
#
_entry.id   AF-A0A0N0TPH7-F1
#
_cell.length_a   1.000
_cell.length_b   1.000
_cell.length_c   1.000
_cell.angle_alpha   90.00
_cell.angle_beta   90.00
_cell.angle_gamma   90.00
#
_symmetry.space_group_name_H-M   'P 1'
#
loop_
_entity.id
_entity.type
_entity.pdbx_description
1 polymer ?
#
loop_
_entity_poly.entity_id
_entity_poly.type
_entity_poly.pdbx_seq_one_letter_code
_entity_poly.pdbx_strand_id
1 'polypeptide(L)'
;MTTKPLLTRAEALLNRLVQVREQEQDIELRATVERVQSRARKAWDVLAEVAQAAPALKERGVRLPVVPNPPSIEVAKAKSTLRKTAESIVGTDLSTTVERIKVQSVNQALEAGEKIARTVVIDLNGAVDARRVELLPRGIDRPVVSYPGVEDSLVVGLRNVQRSLRFKVESLRVRDLVPHLDGVLRDVERWERERPRLDAALADHHPEVKEFLRRAATDEGAPWHLITPQVQQWLADSAHTALLKVVLRA
;
A
#
# COMPACT_ATOMS: atom_id res chain seq x y z
N MET A 1 -58.02 -31.67 -42.01
CA MET A 1 -57.51 -31.16 -40.72
C MET A 1 -56.11 -31.72 -40.50
N THR A 2 -55.08 -30.89 -40.64
CA THR A 2 -53.65 -31.24 -40.61
C THR A 2 -53.04 -30.84 -39.26
N THR A 3 -53.37 -31.55 -38.20
CA THR A 3 -52.85 -31.29 -36.83
C THR A 3 -51.49 -31.96 -36.56
N LYS A 4 -51.18 -33.07 -37.24
CA LYS A 4 -49.90 -33.79 -37.09
C LYS A 4 -48.64 -32.94 -37.34
N PRO A 5 -48.55 -32.11 -38.40
CA PRO A 5 -47.34 -31.33 -38.68
C PRO A 5 -47.06 -30.23 -37.64
N LEU A 6 -48.12 -29.68 -37.03
CA LEU A 6 -48.00 -28.63 -36.00
C LEU A 6 -47.56 -29.22 -34.66
N LEU A 7 -48.06 -30.40 -34.29
CA LEU A 7 -47.64 -31.12 -33.09
C LEU A 7 -46.16 -31.49 -33.13
N THR A 8 -45.68 -32.08 -34.23
CA THR A 8 -44.26 -32.43 -34.38
C THR A 8 -43.35 -31.20 -34.37
N ARG A 9 -43.81 -30.08 -34.94
CA ARG A 9 -43.07 -28.80 -34.91
C ARG A 9 -43.06 -28.20 -33.50
N ALA A 10 -44.14 -28.30 -32.75
CA ALA A 10 -44.22 -27.88 -31.36
C ALA A 10 -43.30 -28.73 -30.45
N GLU A 11 -43.27 -30.05 -30.63
CA GLU A 11 -42.36 -30.97 -29.93
C GLU A 11 -40.89 -30.65 -30.24
N ALA A 12 -40.55 -30.40 -31.51
CA ALA A 12 -39.19 -30.01 -31.90
C ALA A 12 -38.76 -28.67 -31.27
N LEU A 13 -39.67 -27.69 -31.19
CA LEU A 13 -39.40 -26.40 -30.54
C LEU A 13 -39.27 -26.55 -29.01
N LEU A 14 -40.08 -27.38 -28.38
CA LEU A 14 -39.97 -27.69 -26.94
C LEU A 14 -38.65 -28.40 -26.61
N ASN A 15 -38.27 -29.40 -27.39
CA ASN A 15 -36.99 -30.09 -27.21
C ASN A 15 -35.80 -29.12 -27.39
N ARG A 16 -35.91 -28.18 -28.34
CA ARG A 16 -34.88 -27.16 -28.53
C ARG A 16 -34.82 -26.14 -27.39
N LEU A 17 -35.96 -25.77 -26.81
CA LEU A 17 -36.01 -24.94 -25.60
C LEU A 17 -35.41 -25.66 -24.38
N VAL A 18 -35.64 -26.96 -24.23
CA VAL A 18 -35.01 -27.77 -23.18
C VAL A 18 -33.49 -27.78 -23.37
N GLN A 19 -32.99 -28.03 -24.60
CA GLN A 19 -31.56 -27.98 -24.90
C GLN A 19 -30.93 -26.62 -24.63
N VAL A 20 -31.61 -25.52 -24.99
CA VAL A 20 -31.10 -24.16 -24.72
C VAL A 20 -31.04 -23.91 -23.22
N ARG A 21 -32.05 -24.32 -22.45
CA ARG A 21 -32.05 -24.19 -20.99
C ARG A 21 -30.94 -25.01 -20.33
N GLU A 22 -30.69 -26.22 -20.81
CA GLU A 22 -29.57 -27.05 -20.32
C GLU A 22 -28.22 -26.38 -20.61
N GLN A 23 -28.05 -25.78 -21.80
CA GLN A 23 -26.85 -25.02 -22.14
C GLN A 23 -26.68 -23.76 -21.29
N GLU A 24 -27.75 -23.00 -21.07
CA GLU A 24 -27.73 -21.82 -20.19
C GLU A 24 -27.33 -22.21 -18.77
N GLN A 25 -27.89 -23.29 -18.24
CA GLN A 25 -27.53 -23.82 -16.94
C GLN A 25 -26.06 -24.24 -16.88
N ASP A 26 -25.54 -24.99 -17.87
CA ASP A 26 -24.13 -25.38 -17.92
C ASP A 26 -23.18 -24.17 -17.92
N ILE A 27 -23.52 -23.12 -18.68
CA ILE A 27 -22.74 -21.86 -18.70
C ILE A 27 -22.74 -21.19 -17.31
N GLU A 28 -23.90 -21.08 -16.65
CA GLU A 28 -23.99 -20.49 -15.31
C GLU A 28 -23.20 -21.28 -14.26
N LEU A 29 -23.23 -22.60 -14.36
CA LEU A 29 -22.51 -23.51 -13.48
C LEU A 29 -20.99 -23.33 -13.64
N ARG A 30 -20.47 -23.32 -14.88
CA ARG A 30 -19.05 -23.06 -15.17
C ARG A 30 -18.60 -21.69 -14.68
N ALA A 31 -19.38 -20.65 -14.95
CA ALA A 31 -19.10 -19.29 -14.49
C ALA A 31 -19.06 -19.18 -12.95
N THR A 32 -19.79 -20.03 -12.24
CA THR A 32 -19.75 -20.09 -10.77
C THR A 32 -18.46 -20.72 -10.27
N VAL A 33 -18.03 -21.83 -10.88
CA VAL A 33 -16.76 -22.49 -10.54
C VAL A 33 -15.57 -21.57 -10.80
N GLU A 34 -15.54 -20.91 -11.96
CA GLU A 34 -14.49 -19.96 -12.31
C GLU A 34 -14.40 -18.79 -11.33
N ARG A 35 -15.54 -18.25 -10.87
CA ARG A 35 -15.58 -17.19 -9.85
C ARG A 35 -14.97 -17.65 -8.53
N VAL A 36 -15.36 -18.84 -8.05
CA VAL A 36 -14.83 -19.41 -6.80
C VAL A 36 -13.32 -19.65 -6.92
N GLN A 37 -12.86 -20.23 -8.02
CA GLN A 37 -11.44 -20.46 -8.28
C GLN A 37 -10.65 -19.15 -8.35
N SER A 38 -11.18 -18.13 -9.04
CA SER A 38 -10.56 -16.81 -9.13
C SER A 38 -10.40 -16.15 -7.77
N ARG A 39 -11.43 -16.22 -6.92
CA ARG A 39 -11.40 -15.72 -5.53
C ARG A 39 -10.32 -16.41 -4.70
N ALA A 40 -10.33 -17.75 -4.69
CA ALA A 40 -9.35 -18.54 -3.96
C ALA A 40 -7.91 -18.23 -4.43
N ARG A 41 -7.71 -18.14 -5.75
CA ARG A 41 -6.41 -17.83 -6.36
C ARG A 41 -5.91 -16.45 -5.96
N LYS A 42 -6.75 -15.42 -6.02
CA LYS A 42 -6.38 -14.06 -5.59
C LYS A 42 -5.95 -14.01 -4.13
N ALA A 43 -6.70 -14.65 -3.23
CA ALA A 43 -6.33 -14.72 -1.82
C ALA A 43 -5.00 -15.46 -1.62
N TRP A 44 -4.79 -16.55 -2.35
CA TRP A 44 -3.55 -17.32 -2.31
C TRP A 44 -2.35 -16.52 -2.84
N ASP A 45 -2.48 -15.86 -3.99
CA ASP A 45 -1.42 -15.07 -4.61
C ASP A 45 -0.95 -13.96 -3.66
N VAL A 46 -1.88 -13.27 -2.98
CA VAL A 46 -1.55 -12.27 -1.96
C VAL A 46 -0.78 -12.87 -0.78
N LEU A 47 -1.23 -14.01 -0.25
CA LEU A 47 -0.53 -14.68 0.86
C LEU A 47 0.85 -15.21 0.44
N ALA A 48 0.99 -15.68 -0.80
CA ALA A 48 2.26 -16.10 -1.36
C ALA A 48 3.24 -14.92 -1.51
N GLU A 49 2.76 -13.77 -2.00
CA GLU A 49 3.56 -12.53 -2.02
C GLU A 49 4.01 -12.12 -0.61
N VAL A 50 3.12 -12.22 0.39
CA VAL A 50 3.48 -11.93 1.79
C VAL A 50 4.55 -12.90 2.28
N ALA A 51 4.40 -14.19 2.02
CA ALA A 51 5.38 -15.21 2.42
C ALA A 51 6.75 -14.97 1.78
N GLN A 52 6.78 -14.49 0.53
CA GLN A 52 8.02 -14.13 -0.17
C GLN A 52 8.66 -12.85 0.37
N ALA A 53 7.87 -11.82 0.70
CA ALA A 53 8.37 -10.55 1.19
C ALA A 53 8.78 -10.58 2.67
N ALA A 54 8.14 -11.43 3.47
CA ALA A 54 8.30 -11.48 4.93
C ALA A 54 9.76 -11.66 5.41
N PRO A 55 10.58 -12.57 4.84
CA PRO A 55 11.98 -12.70 5.23
C PRO A 55 12.78 -11.41 5.01
N ALA A 56 12.64 -10.79 3.83
CA ALA A 56 13.33 -9.56 3.48
C ALA A 56 12.90 -8.37 4.37
N LEU A 57 11.62 -8.28 4.72
CA LEU A 57 11.12 -7.27 5.65
C LEU A 57 11.67 -7.50 7.06
N LYS A 58 11.75 -8.76 7.51
CA LYS A 58 12.31 -9.11 8.81
C LYS A 58 13.80 -8.77 8.91
N GLU A 59 14.58 -9.02 7.85
CA GLU A 59 16.00 -8.62 7.77
C GLU A 59 16.20 -7.10 7.94
N ARG A 60 15.22 -6.30 7.52
CA ARG A 60 15.21 -4.83 7.67
C ARG A 60 14.65 -4.35 9.01
N GLY A 61 14.36 -5.29 9.92
CA GLY A 61 13.87 -5.02 11.27
C GLY A 61 12.37 -4.78 11.36
N VAL A 62 11.58 -5.09 10.33
CA VAL A 62 10.12 -5.01 10.41
C VAL A 62 9.60 -6.13 11.32
N ARG A 63 8.77 -5.77 12.30
CA ARG A 63 8.04 -6.73 13.13
C ARG A 63 6.86 -7.27 12.35
N LEU A 64 6.97 -8.52 11.89
CA LEU A 64 5.92 -9.14 11.09
C LEU A 64 4.63 -9.33 11.92
N PRO A 65 3.45 -9.09 11.32
CA PRO A 65 2.19 -9.29 12.01
C PRO A 65 1.95 -10.76 12.29
N VAL A 66 1.28 -11.05 13.41
CA VAL A 66 0.85 -12.40 13.75
C VAL A 66 -0.36 -12.74 12.88
N VAL A 67 -0.23 -13.76 12.04
CA VAL A 67 -1.34 -14.22 11.20
C VAL A 67 -2.47 -14.74 12.11
N PRO A 68 -3.69 -14.22 12.01
CA PRO A 68 -4.82 -14.74 12.77
C PRO A 68 -5.04 -16.20 12.41
N ASN A 69 -5.14 -17.09 13.41
CA ASN A 69 -5.57 -18.45 13.16
C ASN A 69 -7.05 -18.42 12.75
N PRO A 70 -7.42 -18.91 11.55
CA PRO A 70 -8.83 -19.04 11.22
C PRO A 70 -9.51 -20.01 12.22
N PRO A 71 -10.83 -19.88 12.45
CA PRO A 71 -11.56 -20.88 13.20
C PRO A 71 -11.41 -22.24 12.50
N SER A 72 -10.63 -23.14 13.11
CA SER A 72 -10.13 -24.37 12.49
C SER A 72 -11.25 -25.29 11.99
N ILE A 73 -12.42 -25.22 12.61
CA ILE A 73 -13.59 -26.04 12.32
C ILE A 73 -14.18 -25.73 10.93
N GLU A 74 -14.27 -24.45 10.55
CA GLU A 74 -14.85 -24.05 9.26
C GLU A 74 -13.92 -24.38 8.09
N VAL A 75 -12.62 -24.16 8.28
CA VAL A 75 -11.59 -24.53 7.29
C VAL A 75 -11.52 -26.06 7.12
N ALA A 76 -11.60 -26.82 8.20
CA ALA A 76 -11.62 -28.28 8.13
C ALA A 76 -12.88 -28.81 7.41
N LYS A 77 -14.06 -28.23 7.71
CA LYS A 77 -15.31 -28.56 7.02
C LYS A 77 -15.22 -28.23 5.53
N ALA A 78 -14.77 -27.03 5.17
CA ALA A 78 -14.60 -26.63 3.78
C ALA A 78 -13.60 -27.53 3.04
N LYS A 79 -12.46 -27.88 3.65
CA LYS A 79 -11.48 -28.81 3.08
C LYS A 79 -12.08 -30.20 2.84
N SER A 80 -12.82 -30.73 3.81
CA SER A 80 -13.54 -32.00 3.66
C SER A 80 -14.57 -31.93 2.53
N THR A 81 -15.36 -30.85 2.46
CA THR A 81 -16.37 -30.65 1.41
C THR A 81 -15.72 -30.57 0.03
N LEU A 82 -14.68 -29.75 -0.13
CA LEU A 82 -13.96 -29.61 -1.40
C LEU A 82 -13.29 -30.92 -1.83
N ARG A 83 -12.70 -31.67 -0.89
CA ARG A 83 -12.10 -32.98 -1.17
C ARG A 83 -13.14 -34.00 -1.63
N LYS A 84 -14.27 -34.12 -0.92
CA LYS A 84 -15.39 -34.98 -1.33
C LYS A 84 -15.95 -34.59 -2.70
N THR A 85 -16.04 -33.29 -2.98
CA THR A 85 -16.45 -32.80 -4.29
C THR A 85 -15.43 -33.22 -5.35
N ALA A 86 -14.13 -33.01 -5.14
CA ALA A 86 -13.08 -33.37 -6.08
C ALA A 86 -13.01 -34.88 -6.35
N GLU A 87 -13.14 -35.72 -5.32
CA GLU A 87 -13.17 -37.18 -5.43
C GLU A 87 -14.42 -37.69 -6.18
N SER A 88 -15.51 -36.90 -6.16
CA SER A 88 -16.74 -37.21 -6.89
C SER A 88 -16.72 -36.74 -8.34
N ILE A 89 -15.83 -35.84 -8.78
CA ILE A 89 -15.85 -35.27 -10.16
C ILE A 89 -15.72 -36.37 -11.24
N VAL A 90 -15.14 -37.52 -10.92
CA VAL A 90 -15.12 -38.67 -11.83
C VAL A 90 -16.52 -39.29 -11.93
N GLY A 91 -17.30 -38.85 -12.93
CA GLY A 91 -18.60 -39.43 -13.28
C GLY A 91 -19.85 -38.76 -12.67
N THR A 92 -19.70 -37.62 -11.96
CA THR A 92 -20.84 -36.89 -11.39
C THR A 92 -21.25 -35.70 -12.27
N ASP A 93 -22.55 -35.44 -12.37
CA ASP A 93 -23.11 -34.30 -13.11
C ASP A 93 -22.62 -32.94 -12.54
N LEU A 94 -22.47 -31.96 -13.42
CA LEU A 94 -21.90 -30.65 -13.14
C LEU A 94 -22.81 -29.85 -12.18
N SER A 95 -24.13 -30.08 -12.23
CA SER A 95 -25.10 -29.47 -11.32
C SER A 95 -24.83 -29.84 -9.86
N THR A 96 -24.60 -31.12 -9.57
CA THR A 96 -24.32 -31.64 -8.22
C THR A 96 -22.98 -31.14 -7.70
N THR A 97 -22.00 -30.97 -8.59
CA THR A 97 -20.69 -30.38 -8.27
C THR A 97 -20.84 -28.92 -7.84
N VAL A 98 -21.65 -28.12 -8.54
CA VAL A 98 -21.89 -26.73 -8.17
C VAL A 98 -22.73 -26.58 -6.92
N GLU A 99 -23.74 -27.43 -6.69
CA GLU A 99 -24.49 -27.40 -5.42
C GLU A 99 -23.55 -27.62 -4.22
N ARG A 100 -22.57 -28.53 -4.37
CA ARG A 100 -21.55 -28.79 -3.34
C ARG A 100 -20.54 -27.64 -3.19
N ILE A 101 -20.25 -26.90 -4.25
CA ILE A 101 -19.39 -25.70 -4.22
C ILE A 101 -20.13 -24.48 -3.64
N LYS A 102 -21.44 -24.37 -3.89
CA LYS A 102 -22.32 -23.34 -3.32
C LYS A 102 -22.62 -23.55 -1.84
N VAL A 103 -22.19 -24.67 -1.24
CA VAL A 103 -22.38 -24.93 0.19
C VAL A 103 -21.81 -23.77 0.98
N GLN A 104 -22.63 -23.24 1.90
CA GLN A 104 -22.32 -22.10 2.76
C GLN A 104 -20.91 -22.18 3.38
N SER A 105 -20.46 -23.39 3.77
CA SER A 105 -19.12 -23.62 4.33
C SER A 105 -17.96 -23.25 3.39
N VAL A 106 -18.08 -23.44 2.07
CA VAL A 106 -17.04 -23.09 1.09
C VAL A 106 -16.96 -21.57 0.93
N ASN A 107 -18.12 -20.91 0.81
CA ASN A 107 -18.18 -19.45 0.73
C ASN A 107 -17.64 -18.79 2.01
N GLN A 108 -18.02 -19.30 3.19
CA GLN A 108 -17.50 -18.82 4.48
C GLN A 108 -15.99 -19.00 4.60
N ALA A 109 -15.45 -20.14 4.17
CA ALA A 109 -14.01 -20.37 4.19
C ALA A 109 -13.25 -19.45 3.21
N LEU A 110 -13.81 -19.17 2.03
CA LEU A 110 -13.24 -18.21 1.08
C LEU A 110 -13.27 -16.79 1.61
N GLU A 111 -14.39 -16.36 2.20
CA GLU A 111 -14.52 -15.05 2.83
C GLU A 111 -13.55 -14.90 4.01
N ALA A 112 -13.40 -15.94 4.84
CA ALA A 112 -12.41 -15.97 5.90
C ALA A 112 -10.97 -15.85 5.35
N GLY A 113 -10.64 -16.59 4.29
CA GLY A 113 -9.34 -16.53 3.63
C GLY A 113 -9.04 -15.14 3.02
N GLU A 114 -10.02 -14.55 2.31
CA GLU A 114 -9.91 -13.19 1.76
C GLU A 114 -9.77 -12.14 2.85
N LYS A 115 -10.52 -12.28 3.95
CA LYS A 115 -10.42 -11.39 5.11
C LYS A 115 -9.03 -11.49 5.75
N ILE A 116 -8.51 -12.70 5.95
CA ILE A 116 -7.16 -12.91 6.48
C ILE A 116 -6.13 -12.26 5.55
N ALA A 117 -6.18 -12.54 4.25
CA ALA A 117 -5.24 -11.95 3.28
C ALA A 117 -5.27 -10.42 3.34
N ARG A 118 -6.46 -9.82 3.39
CA ARG A 118 -6.63 -8.37 3.52
C ARG A 118 -6.06 -7.83 4.83
N THR A 119 -6.40 -8.45 5.96
CA THR A 119 -5.91 -8.05 7.29
C THR A 119 -4.39 -8.12 7.35
N VAL A 120 -3.79 -9.21 6.87
CA VAL A 120 -2.32 -9.35 6.84
C VAL A 120 -1.66 -8.24 6.02
N VAL A 121 -2.23 -7.86 4.86
CA VAL A 121 -1.66 -6.76 4.05
C VAL A 121 -1.78 -5.41 4.77
N ILE A 122 -2.91 -5.14 5.42
CA ILE A 122 -3.11 -3.92 6.21
C ILE A 122 -2.10 -3.86 7.35
N ASP A 123 -1.99 -4.94 8.12
CA ASP A 123 -1.10 -5.01 9.27
C ASP A 123 0.37 -4.94 8.84
N LEU A 124 0.73 -5.52 7.69
CA LEU A 124 2.08 -5.45 7.14
C LEU A 124 2.42 -4.02 6.67
N ASN A 125 1.49 -3.31 6.02
CA ASN A 125 1.67 -1.89 5.72
C ASN A 125 1.88 -1.07 7.01
N GLY A 126 1.06 -1.32 8.04
CA GLY A 126 1.20 -0.68 9.34
C GLY A 126 2.54 -0.96 10.02
N ALA A 127 3.03 -2.21 9.93
CA ALA A 127 4.33 -2.59 10.47
C ALA A 127 5.50 -1.93 9.73
N VAL A 128 5.40 -1.79 8.40
CA VAL A 128 6.40 -1.06 7.59
C VAL A 128 6.36 0.44 7.91
N ASP A 129 5.18 1.05 8.06
CA ASP A 129 5.08 2.46 8.49
C ASP A 129 5.66 2.67 9.88
N ALA A 130 5.37 1.78 10.83
CA ALA A 130 5.96 1.83 12.17
C ALA A 130 7.49 1.77 12.11
N ARG A 131 8.04 0.87 11.27
CA ARG A 131 9.49 0.80 11.06
C ARG A 131 10.05 2.06 10.41
N ARG A 132 9.35 2.65 9.44
CA ARG A 132 9.72 3.94 8.84
C ARG A 132 9.79 5.03 9.91
N VAL A 133 8.81 5.12 10.80
CA VAL A 133 8.80 6.09 11.90
C VAL A 133 9.99 5.91 12.83
N GLU A 134 10.33 4.67 13.19
CA GLU A 134 11.52 4.37 14.01
C GLU A 134 12.84 4.78 13.35
N LEU A 135 12.90 4.73 12.01
CA LEU A 135 14.08 5.07 11.22
C LEU A 135 14.21 6.58 10.96
N LEU A 136 13.21 7.40 11.31
CA LEU A 136 13.27 8.82 11.01
C LEU A 136 14.49 9.48 11.67
N PRO A 137 15.33 10.19 10.88
CA PRO A 137 16.56 10.75 11.40
C PRO A 137 16.25 11.96 12.28
N ARG A 138 17.17 12.26 13.19
CA ARG A 138 17.04 13.44 14.06
C ARG A 138 16.94 14.72 13.23
N GLY A 139 16.04 15.60 13.65
CA GLY A 139 15.86 16.89 12.99
C GLY A 139 15.12 16.83 11.66
N ILE A 140 14.51 15.69 11.30
CA ILE A 140 13.64 15.59 10.12
C ILE A 140 12.49 16.60 10.12
N ASP A 141 12.11 17.11 11.30
CA ASP A 141 11.10 18.15 11.43
C ASP A 141 11.62 19.57 11.31
N ARG A 142 12.95 19.73 11.24
CA ARG A 142 13.55 21.04 11.06
C ARG A 142 13.39 21.50 9.61
N PRO A 143 13.14 22.79 9.38
CA PRO A 143 13.11 23.35 8.03
C PRO A 143 14.42 23.11 7.28
N VAL A 144 14.30 22.85 5.98
CA VAL A 144 15.42 22.81 5.02
C VAL A 144 15.38 24.10 4.21
N VAL A 145 16.43 24.91 4.33
CA VAL A 145 16.46 26.30 3.86
C VAL A 145 17.71 26.53 3.03
N SER A 146 17.63 27.43 2.05
CA SER A 146 18.82 27.92 1.34
C SER A 146 19.45 29.07 2.14
N TYR A 147 20.77 29.01 2.30
CA TYR A 147 21.57 30.03 2.97
C TYR A 147 22.65 30.53 2.01
N PRO A 148 23.16 31.77 2.17
CA PRO A 148 24.30 32.24 1.39
C PRO A 148 25.49 31.28 1.55
N GLY A 149 26.10 30.88 0.43
CA GLY A 149 27.20 29.91 0.41
C GLY A 149 26.78 28.44 0.38
N VAL A 150 25.48 28.13 0.36
CA VAL A 150 24.97 26.77 0.18
C VAL A 150 24.47 26.55 -1.25
N GLU A 151 24.81 25.41 -1.85
CA GLU A 151 24.30 25.03 -3.16
C GLU A 151 22.78 24.74 -3.09
N ASP A 152 22.00 25.37 -3.98
CA ASP A 152 20.55 25.12 -4.07
C ASP A 152 20.21 23.64 -4.35
N SER A 153 21.10 22.92 -5.04
CA SER A 153 21.00 21.48 -5.30
C SER A 153 20.90 20.66 -4.01
N LEU A 154 21.68 21.03 -2.98
CA LEU A 154 21.67 20.38 -1.66
C LEU A 154 20.34 20.63 -0.94
N VAL A 155 19.85 21.87 -0.98
CA VAL A 155 18.59 22.27 -0.34
C VAL A 155 17.41 21.55 -0.99
N VAL A 156 17.35 21.52 -2.32
CA VAL A 156 16.32 20.81 -3.08
C VAL A 156 16.40 19.29 -2.81
N GLY A 157 17.61 18.73 -2.80
CA GLY A 157 17.85 17.32 -2.46
C GLY A 157 17.30 16.95 -1.09
N LEU A 158 17.69 17.70 -0.05
CA LEU A 158 17.24 17.51 1.32
C LEU A 158 15.73 17.68 1.50
N ARG A 159 15.08 18.62 0.79
CA ARG A 159 13.61 18.78 0.80
C ARG A 159 12.90 17.58 0.19
N ASN A 160 13.43 17.02 -0.89
CA ASN A 160 12.87 15.82 -1.51
C ASN A 160 13.01 14.60 -0.60
N VAL A 161 14.18 14.44 0.04
CA VAL A 161 14.42 13.41 1.06
C VAL A 161 13.45 13.58 2.24
N GLN A 162 13.29 14.80 2.76
CA GLN A 162 12.36 15.10 3.84
C GLN A 162 10.91 14.73 3.49
N ARG A 163 10.46 15.08 2.28
CA ARG A 163 9.12 14.75 1.80
C ARG A 163 8.95 13.22 1.67
N SER A 164 9.95 12.54 1.12
CA SER A 164 9.96 11.09 0.95
C SER A 164 9.87 10.38 2.30
N LEU A 165 10.73 10.73 3.26
CA LEU A 165 10.73 10.14 4.60
C LEU A 165 9.44 10.38 5.38
N ARG A 166 8.77 11.52 5.14
CA ARG A 166 7.47 11.85 5.75
C ARG A 166 6.28 11.18 5.07
N PHE A 167 6.47 10.58 3.90
CA PHE A 167 5.39 9.91 3.20
C PHE A 167 4.96 8.65 3.98
N LYS A 168 3.70 8.61 4.38
CA LYS A 168 3.14 7.54 5.19
C LYS A 168 2.82 6.31 4.33
N VAL A 169 3.04 5.12 4.89
CA VAL A 169 2.69 3.85 4.24
C VAL A 169 1.29 3.43 4.64
N GLU A 170 0.31 3.57 3.76
CA GLU A 170 -1.10 3.24 4.06
C GLU A 170 -1.71 2.15 3.16
N SER A 171 -1.22 2.01 1.92
CA SER A 171 -1.90 1.15 0.92
C SER A 171 -0.97 0.64 -0.19
N LEU A 172 0.29 0.35 0.13
CA LEU A 172 1.21 -0.26 -0.82
C LEU A 172 0.85 -1.72 -1.06
N ARG A 173 1.08 -2.18 -2.30
CA ARG A 173 1.01 -3.62 -2.61
C ARG A 173 2.19 -4.32 -1.96
N VAL A 174 2.03 -5.61 -1.66
CA VAL A 174 3.03 -6.40 -0.92
C VAL A 174 4.40 -6.36 -1.60
N ARG A 175 4.43 -6.55 -2.91
CA ARG A 175 5.66 -6.46 -3.73
C ARG A 175 6.39 -5.12 -3.65
N ASP A 176 5.69 -4.04 -3.31
CA ASP A 176 6.23 -2.67 -3.27
C ASP A 176 6.75 -2.30 -1.87
N LEU A 177 6.45 -3.09 -0.83
CA LEU A 177 6.84 -2.82 0.56
C LEU A 177 8.35 -2.86 0.78
N VAL A 178 9.03 -3.89 0.23
CA VAL A 178 10.49 -4.03 0.37
C VAL A 178 11.24 -2.91 -0.37
N PRO A 179 10.95 -2.63 -1.66
CA PRO A 179 11.56 -1.50 -2.37
C PRO A 179 11.31 -0.15 -1.68
N HIS A 180 10.12 0.04 -1.12
CA HIS A 180 9.79 1.26 -0.39
C HIS A 180 10.69 1.41 0.86
N LEU A 181 10.82 0.36 1.68
CA LEU A 181 11.66 0.40 2.88
C LEU A 181 13.15 0.58 2.53
N ASP A 182 13.63 0.00 1.43
CA ASP A 182 14.97 0.27 0.90
C ASP A 182 15.15 1.72 0.47
N GLY A 183 14.10 2.34 -0.09
CA GLY A 183 14.05 3.77 -0.37
C GLY A 183 14.19 4.61 0.88
N VAL A 184 13.43 4.29 1.92
CA VAL A 184 13.49 4.95 3.23
C VAL A 184 14.90 4.86 3.81
N LEU A 185 15.53 3.68 3.83
CA LEU A 185 16.89 3.51 4.36
C LEU A 185 17.91 4.37 3.62
N ARG A 186 17.86 4.40 2.28
CA ARG A 186 18.74 5.27 1.46
C ARG A 186 18.52 6.75 1.75
N ASP A 187 17.27 7.17 1.93
CA ASP A 187 16.91 8.54 2.23
C ASP A 187 17.37 8.95 3.64
N VAL A 188 17.30 8.05 4.62
CA VAL A 188 17.89 8.25 5.97
C VAL A 188 19.39 8.46 5.86
N GLU A 189 20.12 7.55 5.19
CA GLU A 189 21.57 7.68 5.00
C GLU A 189 21.96 8.97 4.27
N ARG A 190 21.15 9.36 3.28
CA ARG A 190 21.34 10.61 2.56
C ARG A 190 21.13 11.81 3.48
N TRP A 191 20.07 11.81 4.28
CA TRP A 191 19.80 12.86 5.27
C TRP A 191 20.95 13.02 6.26
N GLU A 192 21.41 11.93 6.87
CA GLU A 192 22.48 11.95 7.87
C GLU A 192 23.80 12.49 7.33
N ARG A 193 24.06 12.29 6.03
CA ARG A 193 25.25 12.80 5.34
C ARG A 193 25.11 14.26 4.88
N GLU A 194 23.96 14.64 4.34
CA GLU A 194 23.76 15.94 3.70
C GLU A 194 23.33 17.03 4.70
N ARG A 195 22.52 16.68 5.71
CA ARG A 195 22.00 17.65 6.69
C ARG A 195 23.12 18.34 7.49
N PRO A 196 24.16 17.65 7.99
CA PRO A 196 25.25 18.32 8.68
C PRO A 196 26.02 19.31 7.80
N ARG A 197 26.10 19.08 6.49
CA ARG A 197 26.74 20.03 5.55
C ARG A 197 25.94 21.33 5.46
N LEU A 198 24.62 21.22 5.44
CA LEU A 198 23.72 22.37 5.50
C LEU A 198 23.84 23.11 6.85
N ASP A 199 23.89 22.37 7.96
CA ASP A 199 24.02 22.96 9.30
C ASP A 199 25.41 23.58 9.56
N ALA A 200 26.47 23.05 8.93
CA ALA A 200 27.82 23.60 9.01
C ALA A 200 27.92 24.97 8.31
N ALA A 201 27.27 25.12 7.15
CA ALA A 201 27.20 26.43 6.48
C ALA A 201 26.48 27.49 7.33
N LEU A 202 25.60 27.07 8.24
CA LEU A 202 25.00 27.96 9.21
C LEU A 202 25.87 28.25 10.43
N ALA A 203 26.85 27.40 10.76
CA ALA A 203 27.51 27.39 12.06
C ALA A 203 28.23 28.69 12.40
N ASP A 204 28.73 29.40 11.39
CA ASP A 204 29.51 30.64 11.56
C ASP A 204 28.63 31.89 11.72
N HIS A 205 27.32 31.79 11.56
CA HIS A 205 26.41 32.93 11.70
C HIS A 205 26.03 33.23 13.17
N HIS A 206 25.69 34.48 13.44
CA HIS A 206 25.18 34.92 14.74
C HIS A 206 23.91 34.13 15.13
N PRO A 207 23.71 33.75 16.40
CA PRO A 207 22.53 32.98 16.85
C PRO A 207 21.18 33.57 16.44
N GLU A 208 21.05 34.90 16.48
CA GLU A 208 19.83 35.61 16.08
C GLU A 208 19.55 35.50 14.57
N VAL A 209 20.60 35.56 13.74
CA VAL A 209 20.49 35.34 12.29
C VAL A 209 20.10 33.89 11.99
N LYS A 210 20.66 32.93 12.72
CA LYS A 210 20.28 31.51 12.60
C LYS A 210 18.81 31.28 12.91
N GLU A 211 18.30 31.86 14.00
CA GLU A 211 16.89 31.70 14.40
C GLU A 211 15.96 32.39 13.40
N PHE A 212 16.29 33.62 12.99
CA PHE A 212 15.56 34.33 11.94
C PHE A 212 15.45 33.50 10.66
N LEU A 213 16.57 32.99 10.14
CA LEU A 213 16.60 32.21 8.90
C LEU A 213 15.85 30.88 9.02
N ARG A 214 15.86 30.24 10.20
CA ARG A 214 15.07 29.02 10.45
C ARG A 214 13.57 29.30 10.41
N ARG A 215 13.13 30.40 11.02
CA ARG A 215 11.70 30.79 11.06
C ARG A 215 11.22 31.30 9.71
N ALA A 216 12.02 32.13 9.04
CA ALA A 216 11.76 32.65 7.69
C ALA A 216 11.48 31.56 6.66
N ALA A 217 11.98 30.35 6.90
CA ALA A 217 11.87 29.23 5.99
C ALA A 217 10.72 28.26 6.26
N THR A 218 9.95 28.50 7.32
CA THR A 218 8.68 27.83 7.53
C THR A 218 7.59 28.46 6.67
N ASP A 219 6.48 27.77 6.46
CA ASP A 219 5.32 28.36 5.75
C ASP A 219 4.73 29.57 6.51
N GLU A 220 4.99 29.66 7.82
CA GLU A 220 4.60 30.79 8.68
C GLU A 220 5.48 32.03 8.46
N GLY A 221 6.71 31.85 7.97
CA GLY A 221 7.71 32.91 7.83
C GLY A 221 8.33 33.35 9.15
N ALA A 222 9.20 34.37 9.09
CA ALA A 222 9.82 34.93 10.29
C ALA A 222 8.95 36.04 10.87
N PRO A 223 8.60 35.98 12.17
CA PRO A 223 7.91 37.08 12.83
C PRO A 223 8.81 38.30 12.98
N TRP A 224 8.20 39.50 12.91
CA TRP A 224 8.93 40.78 12.93
C TRP A 224 9.87 40.98 14.12
N HIS A 225 9.53 40.43 15.29
CA HIS A 225 10.37 40.56 16.49
C HIS A 225 11.74 39.88 16.35
N LEU A 226 11.95 39.01 15.35
CA LEU A 226 13.24 38.41 15.04
C LEU A 226 14.14 39.31 14.18
N ILE A 227 13.65 40.48 13.73
CA ILE A 227 14.47 41.50 13.07
C ILE A 227 15.23 42.30 14.15
N THR A 228 16.22 41.66 14.76
CA THR A 228 17.12 42.29 15.73
C THR A 228 18.15 43.18 15.01
N PRO A 229 18.88 44.06 15.73
CA PRO A 229 19.95 44.85 15.14
C PRO A 229 21.00 43.99 14.39
N GLN A 230 21.29 42.80 14.91
CA GLN A 230 22.22 41.84 14.29
C GLN A 230 21.65 41.26 13.00
N VAL A 231 20.34 40.96 12.96
CA VAL A 231 19.65 40.50 11.74
C VAL A 231 19.57 41.63 10.71
N GLN A 232 19.30 42.87 11.14
CA GLN A 232 19.30 44.04 10.25
C GLN A 232 20.68 44.28 9.64
N GLN A 233 21.73 44.24 10.46
CA GLN A 233 23.11 44.40 9.99
C GLN A 233 23.49 43.30 9.00
N TRP A 234 23.05 42.06 9.25
CA TRP A 234 23.29 40.95 8.34
C TRP A 234 22.54 41.09 7.02
N LEU A 235 21.26 41.50 7.06
CA LEU A 235 20.42 41.76 5.89
C LEU A 235 20.89 42.95 5.05
N ALA A 236 21.59 43.91 5.66
CA ALA A 236 22.13 45.08 4.98
C ALA A 236 23.29 44.73 4.02
N ASP A 237 23.89 43.56 4.15
CA ASP A 237 24.92 43.06 3.24
C ASP A 237 24.27 42.37 2.02
N SER A 238 24.52 42.92 0.84
CA SER A 238 23.98 42.41 -0.42
C SER A 238 24.53 41.03 -0.80
N ALA A 239 25.71 40.65 -0.29
CA ALA A 239 26.27 39.31 -0.47
C ALA A 239 25.45 38.25 0.28
N HIS A 240 24.82 38.60 1.40
CA HIS A 240 23.98 37.72 2.19
C HIS A 240 22.54 37.60 1.68
N THR A 241 22.09 38.53 0.84
CA THR A 241 20.68 38.62 0.42
C THR A 241 20.46 38.31 -1.06
N ALA A 242 21.52 38.24 -1.87
CA ALA A 242 21.43 38.03 -3.32
C ALA A 242 20.62 36.79 -3.77
N LEU A 243 20.58 35.74 -2.95
CA LEU A 243 19.84 34.49 -3.23
C LEU A 243 18.73 34.21 -2.21
N LEU A 244 18.49 35.13 -1.27
CA LEU A 244 17.62 34.91 -0.13
C LEU A 244 16.18 35.28 -0.48
N LYS A 245 15.28 34.28 -0.54
CA LYS A 245 13.83 34.51 -0.61
C LYS A 245 13.25 34.52 0.80
N VAL A 246 13.12 35.70 1.40
CA VAL A 246 12.52 35.87 2.75
C VAL A 246 11.07 36.30 2.62
N VAL A 247 10.18 35.65 3.37
CA VAL A 247 8.80 36.10 3.58
C VAL A 247 8.68 36.56 5.03
N LEU A 248 8.51 37.87 5.24
CA LEU A 248 8.20 38.46 6.55
C LEU A 248 6.68 38.54 6.73
N ARG A 249 6.16 38.19 7.90
CA ARG A 249 4.73 38.30 8.21
C ARG A 249 4.47 39.07 9.51
N ALA A 250 3.37 39.83 9.48
CA ALA A 250 2.88 40.73 10.54
C ALA A 250 2.68 40.03 11.88
#